data_AF-A0A1Q7SYD4-F1
#
_entry.id   AF-A0A1Q7SYD4-F1
#
_cell.length_a   1.000
_cell.length_b   1.000
_cell.length_c   1.000
_cell.angle_alpha   90.00
_cell.angle_beta   90.00
_cell.angle_gamma   90.00
#
_symmetry.space_group_name_H-M   'P 1'
#
loop_
_entity.id
_entity.type
_entity.pdbx_description
1 polymer ?
#
loop_
_entity_poly.entity_id
_entity_poly.type
_entity_poly.pdbx_seq_one_letter_code
_entity_poly.pdbx_strand_id
1 'polypeptide(L)'
;MWSCGPIPPKLGLTAPQMVEAAQAGKLKALYVMGANPLAHFGTLGLGRGKLDLLIVQEMFLTETAQVADIVFPATSAYEKDGTVTNTSGEIQMLRKGAEVMGPRSDFDLLRILSHQLEKLGLGKAFHYKNPAVVFEEIRKAVSGYNVQPAGLLTGGAEATRVEFARNGHVPYDVPVGLIRPAKDTLFTSGTLGRFCTMMESLPEAKA
;
A
#
# COMPACT_ATOMS: atom_id res chain seq x y z
N MET A 1 4.98 9.15 -13.74
CA MET A 1 5.38 7.77 -13.40
C MET A 1 4.27 6.83 -13.88
N TRP A 2 4.52 5.58 -14.22
CA TRP A 2 3.51 4.63 -14.74
C TRP A 2 2.80 5.08 -16.02
N SER A 3 3.46 5.90 -16.87
CA SER A 3 2.87 6.48 -18.09
C SER A 3 1.59 7.33 -17.89
N CYS A 4 1.25 7.71 -16.66
CA CYS A 4 0.01 8.43 -16.34
C CYS A 4 0.07 9.97 -16.49
N GLY A 5 1.04 10.49 -17.25
CA GLY A 5 1.19 11.92 -17.52
C GLY A 5 1.83 12.71 -16.35
N PRO A 6 1.73 14.06 -16.38
CA PRO A 6 2.31 14.91 -15.34
C PRO A 6 1.58 14.73 -14.00
N ILE A 7 2.35 14.71 -12.91
CA ILE A 7 1.80 14.61 -11.56
C ILE A 7 1.06 15.92 -11.23
N PRO A 8 -0.20 15.88 -10.76
CA PRO A 8 -0.92 17.08 -10.38
C PRO A 8 -0.15 17.86 -9.29
N PRO A 9 -0.03 19.20 -9.40
CA PRO A 9 0.68 20.00 -8.41
C PRO A 9 -0.10 20.17 -7.11
N LYS A 10 -1.42 19.91 -7.14
CA LYS A 10 -2.29 19.98 -5.96
C LYS A 10 -2.14 18.71 -5.13
N LEU A 11 -1.89 18.88 -3.83
CA LEU A 11 -1.85 17.77 -2.89
C LEU A 11 -3.18 17.02 -2.85
N GLY A 12 -3.09 15.68 -2.86
CA GLY A 12 -4.22 14.79 -2.64
C GLY A 12 -4.68 14.77 -1.18
N LEU A 13 -5.79 14.07 -0.93
CA LEU A 13 -6.27 13.83 0.43
C LEU A 13 -5.36 12.83 1.15
N THR A 14 -5.13 13.03 2.45
CA THR A 14 -4.51 12.02 3.32
C THR A 14 -5.50 10.90 3.63
N ALA A 15 -5.04 9.74 4.13
CA ALA A 15 -5.93 8.62 4.46
C ALA A 15 -7.06 9.01 5.46
N PRO A 16 -6.80 9.75 6.57
CA PRO A 16 -7.88 10.28 7.41
C PRO A 16 -8.84 11.19 6.65
N GLN A 17 -8.32 12.11 5.82
CA GLN A 17 -9.15 13.03 5.02
C GLN A 17 -9.99 12.29 3.98
N MET A 18 -9.50 11.17 3.42
CA MET A 18 -10.27 10.31 2.51
C MET A 18 -11.45 9.66 3.24
N VAL A 19 -11.25 9.17 4.46
CA VAL A 19 -12.32 8.61 5.29
C VAL A 19 -13.35 9.69 5.64
N GLU A 20 -12.92 10.88 6.07
CA GLU A 20 -13.83 12.01 6.33
C GLU A 20 -14.60 12.44 5.07
N ALA A 21 -13.92 12.50 3.91
CA ALA A 21 -14.54 12.86 2.64
C ALA A 21 -15.55 11.80 2.17
N ALA A 22 -15.29 10.51 2.42
CA ALA A 22 -16.23 9.42 2.18
C ALA A 22 -17.49 9.57 3.04
N GLN A 23 -17.35 9.90 4.33
CA GLN A 23 -18.48 10.15 5.22
C GLN A 23 -19.29 11.39 4.79
N ALA A 24 -18.60 12.44 4.37
CA ALA A 24 -19.22 13.66 3.86
C ALA A 24 -19.87 13.50 2.48
N GLY A 25 -19.64 12.39 1.77
CA GLY A 25 -20.09 12.17 0.39
C GLY A 25 -19.35 13.00 -0.66
N LYS A 26 -18.18 13.54 -0.30
CA LYS A 26 -17.28 14.28 -1.19
C LYS A 26 -16.34 13.36 -1.96
N LEU A 27 -16.11 12.15 -1.45
CA LEU A 27 -15.38 11.08 -2.14
C LEU A 27 -16.38 10.01 -2.59
N LYS A 28 -16.31 9.62 -3.88
CA LYS A 28 -17.26 8.68 -4.48
C LYS A 28 -16.72 7.27 -4.64
N ALA A 29 -15.44 7.14 -4.95
CA ALA A 29 -14.79 5.85 -5.09
C ALA A 29 -13.50 5.82 -4.28
N LEU A 30 -13.19 4.67 -3.69
CA LEU A 30 -11.95 4.41 -2.97
C LEU A 30 -11.40 3.04 -3.35
N TYR A 31 -10.14 3.00 -3.76
CA TYR A 31 -9.38 1.77 -3.96
C TYR A 31 -8.34 1.65 -2.84
N VAL A 32 -8.44 0.60 -2.03
CA VAL A 32 -7.55 0.35 -0.90
C VAL A 32 -6.66 -0.85 -1.21
N MET A 33 -5.36 -0.73 -1.00
CA MET A 33 -4.38 -1.80 -1.22
C MET A 33 -3.59 -2.06 0.06
N GLY A 34 -3.73 -3.26 0.63
CA GLY A 34 -2.96 -3.71 1.80
C GLY A 34 -3.07 -2.78 3.02
N ALA A 35 -4.21 -2.13 3.20
CA ALA A 35 -4.43 -1.14 4.25
C ALA A 35 -5.84 -1.26 4.83
N ASN A 36 -5.99 -0.78 6.07
CA ASN A 36 -7.24 -0.86 6.81
C ASN A 36 -7.71 0.52 7.34
N PRO A 37 -8.00 1.48 6.44
CA PRO A 37 -8.29 2.86 6.82
C PRO A 37 -9.53 3.00 7.71
N LEU A 38 -10.52 2.11 7.62
CA LEU A 38 -11.70 2.17 8.49
C LEU A 38 -11.38 1.75 9.93
N ALA A 39 -10.48 0.79 10.14
CA ALA A 39 -10.04 0.45 11.48
C ALA A 39 -9.14 1.54 12.09
N HIS A 40 -8.26 2.15 11.28
CA HIS A 40 -7.27 3.12 11.77
C HIS A 40 -7.82 4.53 11.94
N PHE A 41 -8.72 4.96 11.05
CA PHE A 41 -9.21 6.34 10.96
C PHE A 41 -10.73 6.44 10.94
N GLY A 42 -11.45 5.33 10.83
CA GLY A 42 -12.90 5.31 10.85
C GLY A 42 -13.46 5.61 12.24
N THR A 43 -14.68 6.15 12.25
CA THR A 43 -15.47 6.22 13.47
C THR A 43 -16.26 4.92 13.62
N LEU A 44 -16.25 4.33 14.81
CA LEU A 44 -17.01 3.12 15.11
C LEU A 44 -18.48 3.31 14.69
N GLY A 45 -19.00 2.34 13.91
CA GLY A 45 -20.37 2.34 13.42
C GLY A 45 -20.64 3.13 12.14
N LEU A 46 -19.71 3.94 11.63
CA LEU A 46 -19.93 4.73 10.39
C LEU A 46 -19.57 3.99 9.09
N GLY A 47 -18.95 2.80 9.18
CA GLY A 47 -18.63 1.96 8.02
C GLY A 47 -17.89 2.71 6.91
N ARG A 48 -18.20 2.38 5.64
CA ARG A 48 -17.57 3.00 4.45
C ARG A 48 -18.10 4.39 4.08
N GLY A 49 -19.07 4.93 4.82
CA GLY A 49 -19.71 6.21 4.51
C GLY A 49 -20.54 6.18 3.22
N LYS A 50 -20.52 7.28 2.47
CA LYS A 50 -21.32 7.51 1.26
C LYS A 50 -20.54 7.19 -0.04
N LEU A 51 -19.62 6.24 0.03
CA LEU A 51 -18.91 5.75 -1.16
C LEU A 51 -19.90 5.02 -2.08
N ASP A 52 -19.84 5.37 -3.36
CA ASP A 52 -20.56 4.68 -4.43
C ASP A 52 -19.81 3.39 -4.84
N LEU A 53 -18.49 3.34 -4.61
CA LEU A 53 -17.64 2.18 -4.90
C LEU A 53 -16.46 2.07 -3.92
N LEU A 54 -16.32 0.94 -3.24
CA LEU A 54 -15.15 0.58 -2.43
C LEU A 54 -14.55 -0.73 -2.96
N ILE A 55 -13.32 -0.64 -3.48
CA ILE A 55 -12.52 -1.79 -3.90
C ILE A 55 -11.40 -1.98 -2.88
N VAL A 56 -11.23 -3.21 -2.39
CA VAL A 56 -10.17 -3.55 -1.44
C VAL A 56 -9.35 -4.70 -1.98
N GLN A 57 -8.05 -4.50 -2.06
CA GLN A 57 -7.06 -5.50 -2.41
C GLN A 57 -6.30 -5.92 -1.16
N GLU A 58 -6.57 -7.13 -0.68
CA GLU A 58 -6.15 -7.53 0.66
C GLU A 58 -5.98 -9.06 0.75
N MET A 59 -5.14 -9.50 1.68
CA MET A 59 -4.89 -10.92 1.95
C MET A 59 -5.92 -11.52 2.91
N PHE A 60 -6.45 -10.71 3.83
CA PHE A 60 -7.41 -11.12 4.85
C PHE A 60 -8.67 -10.24 4.83
N LEU A 61 -9.80 -10.77 5.31
CA LEU A 61 -11.05 -10.00 5.36
C LEU A 61 -11.06 -9.01 6.54
N THR A 62 -10.28 -7.93 6.40
CA THR A 62 -10.18 -6.81 7.37
C THR A 62 -11.48 -6.03 7.50
N GLU A 63 -11.60 -5.17 8.51
CA GLU A 63 -12.77 -4.31 8.73
C GLU A 63 -13.11 -3.47 7.49
N THR A 64 -12.09 -2.97 6.79
CA THR A 64 -12.30 -2.25 5.53
C THR A 64 -12.77 -3.18 4.41
N ALA A 65 -12.21 -4.39 4.31
CA ALA A 65 -12.61 -5.37 3.30
C ALA A 65 -14.04 -5.92 3.53
N GLN A 66 -14.48 -6.05 4.78
CA GLN A 66 -15.82 -6.56 5.14
C GLN A 66 -16.97 -5.68 4.62
N VAL A 67 -16.71 -4.38 4.43
CA VAL A 67 -17.70 -3.43 3.92
C VAL A 67 -17.47 -3.03 2.46
N ALA A 68 -16.48 -3.64 1.79
CA ALA A 68 -16.16 -3.35 0.40
C ALA A 68 -17.21 -3.88 -0.58
N ASP A 69 -17.37 -3.21 -1.71
CA ASP A 69 -18.19 -3.73 -2.83
C ASP A 69 -17.46 -4.86 -3.56
N ILE A 70 -16.13 -4.73 -3.68
CA ILE A 70 -15.28 -5.70 -4.36
C ILE A 70 -14.05 -5.95 -3.50
N VAL A 71 -13.75 -7.22 -3.26
CA VAL A 71 -12.51 -7.66 -2.61
C VAL A 71 -11.67 -8.47 -3.60
N PHE A 72 -10.46 -8.01 -3.87
CA PHE A 72 -9.46 -8.76 -4.64
C PHE A 72 -8.48 -9.46 -3.69
N PRO A 73 -8.43 -10.80 -3.67
CA PRO A 73 -7.49 -11.52 -2.84
C PRO A 73 -6.05 -11.31 -3.36
N ALA A 74 -5.19 -10.75 -2.51
CA ALA A 74 -3.81 -10.42 -2.83
C ALA A 74 -2.82 -11.35 -2.12
N THR A 75 -1.68 -11.59 -2.77
CA THR A 75 -0.59 -12.40 -2.22
C THR A 75 0.17 -11.67 -1.12
N SER A 76 0.70 -12.43 -0.15
CA SER A 76 1.57 -11.91 0.90
C SER A 76 2.91 -11.37 0.36
N ALA A 77 3.70 -10.71 1.21
CA ALA A 77 5.04 -10.24 0.85
C ALA A 77 6.02 -11.38 0.49
N TYR A 78 5.75 -12.61 0.96
CA TYR A 78 6.59 -13.79 0.75
C TYR A 78 6.20 -14.61 -0.49
N GLU A 79 5.12 -14.21 -1.17
CA GLU A 79 4.51 -14.92 -2.30
C GLU A 79 4.67 -14.14 -3.63
N LYS A 80 5.39 -13.02 -3.60
CA LYS A 80 5.57 -12.12 -4.74
C LYS A 80 6.98 -11.56 -4.82
N ASP A 81 7.39 -11.22 -6.03
CA ASP A 81 8.60 -10.47 -6.29
C ASP A 81 8.35 -8.96 -6.20
N GLY A 82 9.34 -8.22 -5.73
CA GLY A 82 9.24 -6.77 -5.64
C GLY A 82 10.39 -6.14 -4.88
N THR A 83 10.17 -4.94 -4.38
CA THR A 83 11.14 -4.20 -3.57
C THR A 83 10.44 -3.60 -2.36
N VAL A 84 11.12 -3.60 -1.22
CA VAL A 84 10.69 -2.89 -0.01
C VAL A 84 11.77 -1.90 0.41
N THR A 85 11.36 -0.81 1.05
CA THR A 85 12.27 0.14 1.68
C THR A 85 12.02 0.12 3.18
N ASN A 86 13.05 -0.17 3.96
CA ASN A 86 12.94 -0.23 5.41
C ASN A 86 12.97 1.16 6.06
N THR A 87 12.81 1.20 7.38
CA THR A 87 12.82 2.44 8.17
C THR A 87 14.19 3.15 8.18
N SER A 88 15.28 2.43 7.91
CA SER A 88 16.63 2.98 7.73
C SER A 88 16.84 3.60 6.34
N GLY A 89 15.83 3.53 5.46
CA GLY A 89 15.92 4.03 4.09
C GLY A 89 16.68 3.10 3.14
N GLU A 90 16.80 1.82 3.45
CA GLU A 90 17.47 0.84 2.59
C GLU A 90 16.46 0.07 1.74
N ILE A 91 16.73 -0.01 0.45
CA ILE A 91 15.97 -0.81 -0.52
C ILE A 91 16.44 -2.25 -0.45
N GLN A 92 15.50 -3.19 -0.44
CA GLN A 92 15.74 -4.63 -0.43
C GLN A 92 14.85 -5.32 -1.46
N MET A 93 15.34 -6.41 -2.05
CA MET A 93 14.56 -7.23 -2.98
C MET A 93 13.68 -8.22 -2.22
N LEU A 94 12.37 -8.19 -2.50
CA LEU A 94 11.49 -9.30 -2.20
C LEU A 94 11.62 -10.34 -3.30
N ARG A 95 11.85 -11.59 -2.90
CA ARG A 95 11.83 -12.75 -3.79
C ARG A 95 10.70 -13.66 -3.37
N LYS A 96 9.96 -14.14 -4.35
CA LYS A 96 8.91 -15.13 -4.13
C LYS A 96 9.49 -16.40 -3.50
N GLY A 97 9.01 -16.74 -2.31
CA GLY A 97 9.42 -17.93 -1.55
C GLY A 97 8.51 -19.14 -1.80
N ALA A 98 7.23 -18.91 -2.08
CA ALA A 98 6.26 -19.97 -2.33
C ALA A 98 5.33 -19.63 -3.51
N GLU A 99 4.92 -20.68 -4.24
CA GLU A 99 3.81 -20.61 -5.18
C GLU A 99 2.49 -20.73 -4.42
N VAL A 100 1.52 -19.89 -4.77
CA VAL A 100 0.17 -19.91 -4.18
C VAL A 100 -0.88 -20.00 -5.26
N MET A 101 -1.88 -20.83 -5.03
CA MET A 101 -3.03 -20.98 -5.93
C MET A 101 -4.17 -20.08 -5.48
N GLY A 102 -4.68 -19.24 -6.37
CA GLY A 102 -5.83 -18.37 -6.11
C GLY A 102 -5.48 -16.88 -6.21
N PRO A 103 -4.81 -16.29 -5.20
CA PRO A 103 -4.51 -14.87 -5.19
C PRO A 103 -3.47 -14.49 -6.26
N ARG A 104 -3.46 -13.20 -6.62
CA ARG A 104 -2.47 -12.63 -7.54
C ARG A 104 -1.65 -11.56 -6.82
N SER A 105 -0.45 -11.29 -7.36
CA SER A 105 0.38 -10.19 -6.89
C SER A 105 -0.32 -8.85 -7.08
N ASP A 106 0.03 -7.86 -6.24
CA ASP A 106 -0.56 -6.52 -6.36
C ASP A 106 -0.30 -5.90 -7.73
N PHE A 107 0.89 -6.14 -8.24
CA PHE A 107 1.29 -5.74 -9.59
C PHE A 107 0.41 -6.38 -10.66
N ASP A 108 0.17 -7.70 -10.59
CA ASP A 108 -0.67 -8.39 -11.57
C ASP A 108 -2.13 -7.94 -11.50
N LEU A 109 -2.66 -7.73 -10.30
CA LEU A 109 -4.03 -7.23 -10.13
C LEU A 109 -4.18 -5.85 -10.77
N LEU A 110 -3.29 -4.91 -10.45
CA LEU A 110 -3.30 -3.59 -11.07
C LEU A 110 -3.11 -3.67 -12.59
N ARG A 111 -2.23 -4.55 -13.08
CA ARG A 111 -1.98 -4.74 -14.51
C ARG A 111 -3.24 -5.23 -15.21
N ILE A 112 -3.87 -6.28 -14.69
CA ILE A 112 -5.11 -6.83 -15.22
C ILE A 112 -6.20 -5.75 -15.22
N LEU A 113 -6.39 -5.05 -14.10
CA LEU A 113 -7.36 -3.97 -13.97
C LEU A 113 -7.12 -2.89 -15.02
N SER A 114 -5.87 -2.45 -15.22
CA SER A 114 -5.53 -1.43 -16.21
C SER A 114 -5.91 -1.83 -17.64
N HIS A 115 -5.68 -3.10 -18.01
CA HIS A 115 -6.07 -3.64 -19.30
C HIS A 115 -7.59 -3.75 -19.47
N GLN A 116 -8.32 -4.10 -18.41
CA GLN A 116 -9.79 -4.14 -18.47
C GLN A 116 -10.39 -2.74 -18.59
N LEU A 117 -9.86 -1.77 -17.84
CA LEU A 117 -10.30 -0.39 -17.91
C LEU A 117 -10.04 0.23 -19.30
N GLU A 118 -8.88 -0.05 -19.92
CA GLU A 118 -8.60 0.39 -21.29
C GLU A 118 -9.59 -0.19 -22.31
N LYS A 119 -9.98 -1.46 -22.20
CA LYS A 119 -11.01 -2.07 -23.06
C LYS A 119 -12.37 -1.38 -22.94
N LEU A 120 -12.66 -0.81 -21.77
CA LEU A 120 -13.88 -0.03 -21.53
C LEU A 120 -13.72 1.45 -21.92
N GLY A 121 -12.57 1.86 -22.47
CA GLY A 121 -12.26 3.24 -22.83
C GLY A 121 -11.95 4.13 -21.61
N LEU A 122 -11.71 3.55 -20.44
CA LEU A 122 -11.46 4.24 -19.18
C LEU A 122 -9.95 4.28 -18.86
N GLY A 123 -9.22 5.15 -19.54
CA GLY A 123 -7.78 5.33 -19.33
C GLY A 123 -6.92 4.49 -20.27
N LYS A 124 -5.66 4.27 -19.88
CA LYS A 124 -4.65 3.55 -20.67
C LYS A 124 -4.04 2.42 -19.86
N ALA A 125 -3.88 1.26 -20.47
CA ALA A 125 -3.23 0.14 -19.82
C ALA A 125 -1.73 0.43 -19.67
N PHE A 126 -1.13 -0.04 -18.59
CA PHE A 126 0.31 -0.02 -18.47
C PHE A 126 0.91 -1.35 -18.91
N HIS A 127 1.95 -1.28 -19.75
CA HIS A 127 2.56 -2.44 -20.40
C HIS A 127 3.85 -2.91 -19.70
N TYR A 128 3.86 -2.88 -18.38
CA TYR A 128 4.96 -3.44 -17.60
C TYR A 128 4.85 -4.97 -17.54
N LYS A 129 5.97 -5.65 -17.79
CA LYS A 129 6.01 -7.12 -17.82
C LYS A 129 6.12 -7.76 -16.44
N ASN A 130 6.86 -7.11 -15.54
CA ASN A 130 7.14 -7.62 -14.20
C ASN A 130 7.50 -6.45 -13.26
N PRO A 131 7.54 -6.69 -11.93
CA PRO A 131 7.89 -5.68 -10.94
C PRO A 131 9.28 -5.06 -11.13
N ALA A 132 10.25 -5.80 -11.69
CA ALA A 132 11.61 -5.27 -11.91
C ALA A 132 11.63 -4.12 -12.92
N VAL A 133 10.80 -4.18 -13.98
CA VAL A 133 10.68 -3.06 -14.94
C VAL A 133 10.06 -1.83 -14.28
N VAL A 134 9.08 -2.03 -13.39
CA VAL A 134 8.48 -0.93 -12.61
C VAL A 134 9.51 -0.30 -11.69
N PHE A 135 10.31 -1.12 -10.99
CA PHE A 135 11.38 -0.62 -10.13
C PHE A 135 12.39 0.22 -10.93
N GLU A 136 12.81 -0.22 -12.12
CA GLU A 136 13.69 0.57 -12.98
C GLU A 136 13.08 1.90 -13.43
N GLU A 137 11.76 2.00 -13.58
CA GLU A 137 11.11 3.30 -13.78
C GLU A 137 11.18 4.17 -12.52
N ILE A 138 10.86 3.60 -11.35
CA ILE A 138 10.92 4.31 -10.06
C ILE A 138 12.33 4.87 -9.84
N ARG A 139 13.37 4.08 -10.11
CA ARG A 139 14.77 4.50 -10.01
C ARG A 139 15.12 5.70 -10.87
N LYS A 140 14.53 5.80 -12.07
CA LYS A 140 14.74 6.92 -13.00
C LYS A 140 13.93 8.15 -12.61
N ALA A 141 12.74 7.94 -12.06
CA ALA A 141 11.80 9.01 -11.73
C ALA A 141 12.00 9.60 -10.33
N VAL A 142 12.57 8.83 -9.40
CA VAL A 142 12.82 9.24 -8.00
C VAL A 142 14.33 9.21 -7.76
N SER A 143 14.96 10.37 -7.65
CA SER A 143 16.43 10.48 -7.53
C SER A 143 17.01 9.68 -6.37
N GLY A 144 16.30 9.65 -5.23
CA GLY A 144 16.71 8.86 -4.06
C GLY A 144 16.69 7.35 -4.26
N TYR A 145 15.97 6.84 -5.26
CA TYR A 145 15.93 5.42 -5.61
C TYR A 145 16.99 5.04 -6.64
N ASN A 146 17.81 5.97 -7.15
CA ASN A 146 18.86 5.66 -8.12
C ASN A 146 20.09 4.99 -7.47
N VAL A 147 19.89 3.77 -6.94
CA VAL A 147 20.89 2.94 -6.23
C VAL A 147 21.57 1.93 -7.16
N GLN A 148 22.68 1.29 -6.76
CA GLN A 148 23.31 0.30 -7.63
C GLN A 148 22.55 -1.04 -7.59
N PRO A 149 22.10 -1.60 -8.72
CA PRO A 149 21.30 -2.82 -8.71
C PRO A 149 22.11 -4.07 -8.37
N ALA A 150 23.44 -4.04 -8.51
CA ALA A 150 24.29 -5.21 -8.27
C ALA A 150 24.16 -5.74 -6.83
N GLY A 151 24.19 -4.86 -5.82
CA GLY A 151 24.06 -5.27 -4.42
C GLY A 151 22.68 -5.87 -4.11
N LEU A 152 21.61 -5.28 -4.66
CA LEU A 152 20.25 -5.81 -4.55
C LEU A 152 20.11 -7.22 -5.14
N LEU A 153 20.73 -7.47 -6.30
CA LEU A 153 20.69 -8.78 -6.97
C LEU A 153 21.46 -9.86 -6.21
N THR A 154 22.47 -9.49 -5.43
CA THR A 154 23.18 -10.42 -4.53
C THR A 154 22.50 -10.63 -3.18
N GLY A 155 21.34 -10.02 -2.95
CA GLY A 155 20.60 -10.12 -1.69
C GLY A 155 21.03 -9.10 -0.62
N GLY A 156 21.83 -8.11 -1.00
CA GLY A 156 22.18 -6.97 -0.15
C GLY A 156 21.05 -5.93 -0.07
N ALA A 157 21.28 -4.93 0.76
CA ALA A 157 20.41 -3.76 0.91
C ALA A 157 21.15 -2.51 0.39
N GLU A 158 20.43 -1.61 -0.28
CA GLU A 158 21.02 -0.39 -0.83
C GLU A 158 20.38 0.85 -0.21
N ALA A 159 21.19 1.70 0.40
CA ALA A 159 20.71 2.94 0.99
C ALA A 159 20.19 3.90 -0.08
N THR A 160 18.95 4.38 0.10
CA THR A 160 18.42 5.49 -0.69
C THR A 160 19.26 6.74 -0.46
N ARG A 161 19.39 7.56 -1.50
CA ARG A 161 20.06 8.86 -1.38
C ARG A 161 19.04 9.90 -0.97
N VAL A 162 19.23 10.50 0.20
CA VAL A 162 18.43 11.66 0.60
C VAL A 162 18.94 12.87 -0.17
N GLU A 163 18.31 13.16 -1.31
CA GLU A 163 18.37 14.52 -1.84
C GLU A 163 17.37 15.34 -1.02
N PHE A 164 17.87 16.19 -0.13
CA PHE A 164 17.02 17.18 0.54
C PHE A 164 16.20 17.90 -0.53
N ALA A 165 14.88 17.82 -0.44
CA ALA A 165 14.02 18.65 -1.26
C ALA A 165 14.49 20.10 -1.07
N ARG A 166 14.79 20.82 -2.17
CA ARG A 166 15.24 22.22 -2.11
C ARG A 166 14.26 23.14 -1.36
N ASN A 167 13.05 22.66 -1.07
CA ASN A 167 12.03 23.30 -0.24
C ASN A 167 11.95 22.68 1.17
N GLY A 168 13.10 22.50 1.83
CA GLY A 168 13.28 21.80 3.11
C GLY A 168 12.74 22.50 4.37
N HIS A 169 11.65 23.25 4.25
CA HIS A 169 10.80 23.64 5.38
C HIS A 169 9.35 23.57 4.91
N VAL A 170 8.76 22.36 4.97
CA VAL A 170 7.31 22.28 5.12
C VAL A 170 7.06 22.52 6.61
N PRO A 171 6.44 23.63 7.03
CA PRO A 171 6.00 23.78 8.40
C PRO A 171 4.93 22.73 8.66
N TYR A 172 5.35 21.58 9.15
CA TYR A 172 4.43 20.61 9.70
C TYR A 172 4.40 20.86 11.20
N ASP A 173 3.44 21.67 11.64
CA ASP A 173 3.01 21.61 13.03
C ASP A 173 2.49 20.19 13.24
N VAL A 174 3.26 19.35 13.92
CA VAL A 174 2.79 18.05 14.39
C VAL A 174 1.70 18.37 15.40
N PRO A 175 0.40 18.18 15.08
CA PRO A 175 -0.65 18.56 16.00
C PRO A 175 -0.52 17.70 17.27
N VAL A 176 -0.71 18.30 18.43
CA VAL A 176 -0.69 17.58 19.71
C VAL A 176 -1.68 16.41 19.63
N GLY A 177 -1.23 15.19 19.95
CA GLY A 177 -2.04 13.97 19.88
C GLY A 177 -1.97 13.18 18.56
N LEU A 178 -1.03 13.51 17.67
CA LEU A 178 -0.75 12.71 16.46
C LEU A 178 -0.07 11.36 16.80
N ILE A 179 0.77 11.32 17.83
CA ILE A 179 1.32 10.08 18.36
C ILE A 179 0.20 9.37 19.13
N ARG A 180 -0.22 8.22 18.61
CA ARG A 180 -1.26 7.40 19.21
C ARG A 180 -0.71 5.99 19.44
N PRO A 181 -1.09 5.33 20.54
CA PRO A 181 -0.80 3.90 20.66
C PRO A 181 -1.48 3.19 19.49
N ALA A 182 -0.77 2.27 18.84
CA ALA A 182 -1.33 1.43 17.78
C ALA A 182 -2.43 0.49 18.32
N LYS A 183 -2.48 0.30 19.65
CA LYS A 183 -3.44 -0.56 20.35
C LYS A 183 -3.40 -2.01 19.87
N ASP A 184 -2.24 -2.42 19.38
CA ASP A 184 -1.85 -3.79 19.08
C ASP A 184 -0.64 -4.17 19.94
N THR A 185 -0.28 -5.44 19.90
CA THR A 185 0.91 -6.00 20.55
C THR A 185 1.94 -6.34 19.48
N LEU A 186 3.16 -6.68 19.90
CA LEU A 186 4.20 -7.18 19.01
C LEU A 186 3.71 -8.37 18.15
N PHE A 187 2.79 -9.20 18.68
CA PHE A 187 2.29 -10.41 18.03
C PHE A 187 1.01 -10.20 17.21
N THR A 188 0.27 -9.12 17.50
CA THR A 188 -0.99 -8.80 16.81
C THR A 188 -0.86 -7.64 15.83
N SER A 189 0.34 -7.06 15.68
CA SER A 189 0.59 -6.00 14.72
C SER A 189 0.61 -6.51 13.28
N GLY A 190 -0.10 -5.79 12.41
CA GLY A 190 -0.31 -6.18 11.03
C GLY A 190 -1.26 -7.37 10.86
N THR A 191 -1.67 -7.61 9.62
CA THR A 191 -2.68 -8.63 9.33
C THR A 191 -2.15 -10.06 9.50
N LEU A 192 -0.88 -10.33 9.18
CA LEU A 192 -0.28 -11.66 9.36
C LEU A 192 -0.23 -12.10 10.82
N GLY A 193 0.16 -11.20 11.73
CA GLY A 193 0.17 -11.51 13.18
C GLY A 193 -1.24 -11.71 13.69
N ARG A 194 -2.13 -10.76 13.40
CA ARG A 194 -3.53 -10.77 13.84
C ARG A 194 -4.32 -12.00 13.38
N PHE A 195 -4.11 -12.50 12.17
CA PHE A 195 -4.85 -13.65 11.65
C PHE A 195 -4.11 -14.99 11.82
N CYS A 196 -2.98 -15.01 12.52
CA CYS A 196 -2.23 -16.24 12.81
C CYS A 196 -2.68 -16.84 14.15
N THR A 197 -3.35 -17.99 14.08
CA THR A 197 -3.82 -18.71 15.28
C THR A 197 -2.71 -19.07 16.26
N MET A 198 -1.50 -19.34 15.77
CA MET A 198 -0.33 -19.59 16.63
C MET A 198 0.09 -18.34 17.38
N MET A 199 0.12 -17.17 16.72
CA MET A 199 0.45 -15.91 17.38
C MET A 199 -0.61 -15.51 18.41
N GLU A 200 -1.90 -15.71 18.09
CA GLU A 200 -3.01 -15.47 19.03
C GLU A 200 -3.00 -16.41 20.25
N SER A 201 -2.34 -17.57 20.13
CA SER A 201 -2.23 -18.54 21.24
C SER A 201 -1.19 -18.14 22.30
N LEU A 202 -0.32 -17.17 21.99
CA LEU A 202 0.70 -16.70 22.93
C LEU A 202 0.07 -15.90 24.08
N PRO A 203 0.50 -16.08 25.34
CA PRO A 203 -0.01 -15.30 26.47
C PRO A 203 0.06 -13.78 26.25
N GLU A 204 1.11 -13.33 25.58
CA GLU A 204 1.41 -11.93 25.27
C GLU A 204 0.51 -11.34 24.18
N ALA A 205 -0.27 -12.16 23.46
CA ALA A 205 -1.22 -11.67 22.47
C ALA A 205 -2.42 -10.94 23.08
N LYS A 206 -2.70 -11.16 24.38
CA LYS A 206 -3.82 -10.56 25.13
C LYS A 206 -3.42 -9.43 26.07
N ALA A 207 -2.12 -9.11 26.15
CA ALA A 207 -1.56 -8.06 27.00
C ALA A 207 -1.77 -6.67 26.41
#